data_AF-A0A6I3WQ02-F1
#
_entry.id   AF-A0A6I3WQ02-F1
#
_cell.length_a   1.000
_cell.length_b   1.000
_cell.length_c   1.000
_cell.angle_alpha   90.00
_cell.angle_beta   90.00
_cell.angle_gamma   90.00
#
_symmetry.space_group_name_H-M   'P 1'
#
loop_
_entity.id
_entity.type
_entity.pdbx_description
1 polymer ?
#
loop_
_entity_poly.entity_id
_entity_poly.type
_entity_poly.pdbx_seq_one_letter_code
_entity_poly.pdbx_strand_id
1 'polypeptide(L)'
;MLLSYLRLVLFAIGLLVGVQVPGFINDYAKRVEAHLIEAQTGLRGFDATAQQFFNGDLQALVAHYRASDDPVFRSDANSLGTLLDRQVALDKQFQAMQGPWYIRALQVAVAADP
;
A
#
# COMPACT_ATOMS: atom_id res chain seq x y z
N MET A 1 -48.04 2.70 -11.91
CA MET A 1 -47.14 1.99 -12.86
C MET A 1 -45.69 2.47 -12.73
N LEU A 2 -45.38 3.77 -12.89
CA LEU A 2 -44.01 4.32 -12.84
C LEU A 2 -43.23 4.00 -11.53
N LEU A 3 -43.87 4.13 -10.37
CA LEU A 3 -43.29 3.82 -9.05
C LEU A 3 -42.87 2.34 -8.89
N SER A 4 -43.54 1.42 -9.60
CA SER A 4 -43.19 0.00 -9.58
C SER A 4 -41.92 -0.28 -10.38
N TYR A 5 -41.79 0.36 -11.55
CA TYR A 5 -40.56 0.30 -12.35
C TYR A 5 -39.38 0.97 -11.64
N LEU A 6 -39.61 2.10 -10.95
CA LEU A 6 -38.58 2.75 -10.14
C LEU A 6 -38.02 1.82 -9.06
N ARG A 7 -38.88 1.09 -8.34
CA ARG A 7 -38.46 0.11 -7.34
C ARG A 7 -37.60 -0.99 -7.95
N LEU A 8 -37.98 -1.47 -9.13
CA LEU A 8 -37.27 -2.53 -9.85
C LEU A 8 -35.89 -2.06 -10.34
N VAL A 9 -35.78 -0.82 -10.81
CA VAL A 9 -34.51 -0.19 -11.17
C VAL A 9 -33.62 -0.01 -9.95
N LEU A 10 -34.14 0.52 -8.84
CA LEU A 10 -33.38 0.67 -7.59
C LEU A 10 -32.89 -0.68 -7.05
N PHE A 11 -33.73 -1.71 -7.15
CA PHE A 11 -33.36 -3.06 -6.77
C PHE A 11 -32.22 -3.61 -7.66
N ALA A 12 -32.32 -3.44 -8.98
CA ALA A 12 -31.28 -3.88 -9.90
C ALA A 12 -29.96 -3.14 -9.67
N ILE A 13 -30.00 -1.83 -9.43
CA ILE A 13 -28.81 -1.04 -9.09
C ILE A 13 -28.21 -1.52 -7.76
N GLY A 14 -29.03 -1.73 -6.73
CA GLY A 14 -28.56 -2.24 -5.43
C GLY A 14 -27.89 -3.60 -5.54
N LEU A 15 -28.46 -4.50 -6.35
CA LEU A 15 -27.87 -5.81 -6.63
C LEU A 15 -26.51 -5.68 -7.34
N LEU A 16 -26.44 -4.84 -8.38
CA LEU A 16 -25.20 -4.59 -9.11
C LEU A 16 -24.12 -4.00 -8.19
N VAL A 17 -24.46 -3.01 -7.38
CA VAL A 17 -23.52 -2.42 -6.41
C VAL A 17 -23.05 -3.47 -5.40
N GLY A 18 -23.96 -4.31 -4.90
CA GLY A 18 -23.65 -5.37 -3.95
C GLY A 18 -22.68 -6.44 -4.47
N VAL A 19 -22.61 -6.64 -5.79
CA VAL A 19 -21.68 -7.59 -6.42
C VAL A 19 -20.41 -6.90 -6.91
N GLN A 20 -20.55 -5.73 -7.54
CA GLN A 20 -19.45 -5.03 -8.20
C GLN A 20 -18.49 -4.39 -7.19
N VAL A 21 -19.00 -3.72 -6.15
CA VAL A 21 -18.17 -3.00 -5.17
C VAL A 21 -17.20 -3.94 -4.45
N PRO A 22 -17.60 -5.12 -3.95
CA PRO A 22 -16.66 -6.09 -3.38
C PRO A 22 -15.56 -6.52 -4.36
N GLY A 23 -15.90 -6.68 -5.65
CA GLY A 23 -14.94 -7.01 -6.70
C GLY A 23 -13.88 -5.92 -6.87
N PHE A 24 -14.29 -4.66 -6.99
CA PHE A 24 -13.38 -3.52 -7.07
C PHE A 24 -12.47 -3.39 -5.85
N ILE A 25 -13.01 -3.56 -4.64
CA ILE A 25 -12.24 -3.55 -3.40
C ILE A 25 -11.18 -4.65 -3.39
N ASN A 26 -11.53 -5.85 -3.87
CA ASN A 26 -10.60 -6.98 -3.93
C ASN A 26 -9.46 -6.72 -4.93
N ASP A 27 -9.78 -6.17 -6.10
CA ASP A 27 -8.78 -5.87 -7.12
C ASP A 27 -7.84 -4.73 -6.69
N TYR A 28 -8.37 -3.71 -6.02
CA TYR A 28 -7.56 -2.65 -5.42
C TYR A 28 -6.64 -3.21 -4.32
N ALA A 29 -7.15 -4.11 -3.47
CA ALA A 29 -6.33 -4.75 -2.44
C ALA A 29 -5.15 -5.55 -3.02
N LYS A 30 -5.40 -6.32 -4.09
CA LYS A 30 -4.34 -7.06 -4.79
C LYS A 30 -3.28 -6.15 -5.40
N ARG A 31 -3.67 -4.98 -5.92
CA ARG A 31 -2.72 -3.98 -6.47
C ARG A 31 -1.80 -3.42 -5.38
N VAL A 32 -2.38 -3.01 -4.25
CA VAL A 32 -1.57 -2.51 -3.12
C VAL A 32 -0.66 -3.59 -2.55
N GLU A 33 -1.14 -4.83 -2.45
CA GLU A 33 -0.31 -5.98 -2.05
C GLU A 33 0.86 -6.21 -3.03
N ALA A 34 0.62 -6.15 -4.34
CA ALA A 34 1.66 -6.30 -5.35
C ALA A 34 2.74 -5.21 -5.23
N HIS A 35 2.33 -3.94 -5.06
CA HIS A 35 3.28 -2.84 -4.85
C HIS A 35 4.04 -2.96 -3.52
N LEU A 36 3.40 -3.46 -2.47
CA LEU A 36 4.06 -3.71 -1.20
C LEU A 36 5.15 -4.78 -1.36
N ILE A 37 4.84 -5.88 -2.04
CA ILE A 37 5.80 -6.95 -2.33
C ILE A 37 6.95 -6.42 -3.21
N GLU A 38 6.65 -5.60 -4.21
CA GLU A 38 7.66 -4.94 -5.05
C GLU A 38 8.61 -4.07 -4.22
N ALA A 39 8.07 -3.20 -3.36
CA ALA A 39 8.86 -2.33 -2.49
C ALA A 39 9.73 -3.15 -1.52
N GLN A 40 9.17 -4.18 -0.88
CA GLN A 40 9.93 -5.10 -0.02
C GLN A 40 11.04 -5.83 -0.79
N THR A 41 10.77 -6.22 -2.04
CA THR A 41 11.77 -6.89 -2.88
C THR A 41 12.93 -5.97 -3.25
N GLY A 42 12.68 -4.69 -3.47
CA GLY A 42 13.74 -3.69 -3.66
C GLY A 42 14.60 -3.50 -2.40
N LEU A 43 14.01 -3.63 -1.21
CA LEU A 43 14.71 -3.51 0.07
C LEU A 43 15.48 -4.78 0.48
N ARG A 44 15.12 -5.95 -0.05
CA ARG A 44 15.80 -7.23 0.25
C ARG A 44 17.31 -7.21 0.01
N GLY A 45 17.80 -6.40 -0.93
CA GLY A 45 19.24 -6.24 -1.15
C GLY A 45 19.96 -5.60 0.03
N PHE A 46 19.27 -4.74 0.78
CA PHE A 46 19.78 -4.03 1.96
C PHE A 46 19.48 -4.78 3.26
N ASP A 47 18.47 -5.67 3.28
CA ASP A 47 18.14 -6.51 4.43
C ASP A 47 19.33 -7.32 4.92
N ALA A 48 20.10 -7.93 4.03
CA ALA A 48 21.27 -8.74 4.41
C ALA A 48 22.31 -7.90 5.17
N THR A 49 22.59 -6.68 4.70
CA THR A 49 23.50 -5.75 5.36
C THR A 49 22.94 -5.25 6.69
N ALA A 50 21.64 -4.92 6.73
CA ALA A 50 20.96 -4.52 7.96
C ALA A 50 20.98 -5.66 9.00
N GLN A 51 20.78 -6.92 8.58
CA GLN A 51 20.81 -8.08 9.46
C GLN A 51 22.19 -8.31 10.08
N GLN A 52 23.24 -8.11 9.28
CA GLN A 52 24.61 -8.32 9.71
C GLN A 52 25.13 -7.22 10.66
N PHE A 53 24.78 -5.94 10.41
CA PHE A 53 25.38 -4.80 11.11
C PHE A 53 24.41 -4.02 12.01
N PHE A 54 23.10 -4.17 11.80
CA PHE A 54 22.06 -3.36 12.45
C PHE A 54 20.91 -4.22 13.03
N ASN A 55 21.12 -5.52 13.27
CA ASN A 55 20.10 -6.47 13.76
C ASN A 55 18.80 -6.51 12.91
N GLY A 56 18.90 -6.19 11.62
CA GLY A 56 17.76 -6.14 10.69
C GLY A 56 17.06 -4.77 10.66
N ASP A 57 17.57 -3.76 11.37
CA ASP A 57 17.01 -2.41 11.35
C ASP A 57 17.50 -1.64 10.11
N LEU A 58 16.68 -1.66 9.07
CA LEU A 58 16.86 -0.88 7.85
C LEU A 58 16.91 0.64 8.10
N GLN A 59 16.20 1.13 9.11
CA GLN A 59 16.18 2.55 9.44
C GLN A 59 17.50 2.98 10.10
N ALA A 60 18.08 2.12 10.93
CA ALA A 60 19.42 2.31 11.48
C ALA A 60 20.50 2.27 10.38
N LEU A 61 20.36 1.38 9.39
CA LEU A 61 21.25 1.35 8.21
C LEU A 61 21.19 2.67 7.42
N VAL A 62 19.98 3.18 7.14
CA VAL A 62 19.79 4.49 6.47
C VAL A 62 20.39 5.63 7.29
N ALA A 63 20.16 5.65 8.61
CA ALA A 63 20.70 6.68 9.49
C ALA A 63 22.24 6.67 9.49
N HIS A 64 22.84 5.49 9.46
CA HIS A 64 24.29 5.34 9.34
C HIS A 64 24.80 5.91 8.01
N TYR A 65 24.17 5.56 6.88
CA TYR A 65 24.57 6.07 5.57
C TYR A 65 24.41 7.60 5.45
N ARG A 66 23.40 8.20 6.10
CA ARG A 66 23.24 9.66 6.15
C ARG A 66 24.32 10.35 6.97
N ALA A 67 24.82 9.70 8.02
CA ALA A 67 25.85 10.23 8.91
C ALA A 67 27.27 10.05 8.35
N SER A 68 27.45 9.24 7.32
CA SER A 68 28.74 9.05 6.66
C SER A 68 29.25 10.33 5.97
N ASP A 69 30.55 10.58 6.05
CA ASP A 69 31.21 11.72 5.38
C ASP A 69 31.28 11.57 3.85
N ASP A 70 31.13 10.33 3.36
CA ASP A 70 31.18 10.02 1.94
C ASP A 70 29.87 10.45 1.22
N PRO A 71 29.96 11.32 0.18
CA PRO A 71 28.80 11.77 -0.57
C PRO A 71 28.02 10.63 -1.25
N VAL A 72 28.66 9.51 -1.61
CA VAL A 72 27.99 8.35 -2.22
C VAL A 72 27.04 7.70 -1.22
N PHE A 73 27.53 7.42 0.00
CA PHE A 73 26.69 6.84 1.06
C PHE A 73 25.52 7.76 1.43
N ARG A 74 25.74 9.08 1.50
CA ARG A 74 24.64 10.02 1.76
C ARG A 74 23.59 10.03 0.65
N SER A 75 24.02 9.94 -0.61
CA SER A 75 23.11 9.82 -1.76
C SER A 75 22.30 8.52 -1.71
N ASP A 76 22.96 7.40 -1.42
CA ASP A 76 22.30 6.10 -1.26
C ASP A 76 21.31 6.09 -0.10
N ALA A 77 21.62 6.79 1.00
CA ALA A 77 20.72 6.94 2.14
C ALA A 77 19.43 7.70 1.80
N ASN A 78 19.49 8.63 0.85
CA ASN A 78 18.31 9.34 0.36
C ASN A 78 17.44 8.40 -0.48
N SER A 79 18.05 7.67 -1.42
CA SER A 79 17.35 6.69 -2.26
C SER A 79 16.76 5.53 -1.44
N LEU A 80 17.51 4.99 -0.49
CA LEU A 80 17.04 3.94 0.40
C LEU A 80 15.95 4.45 1.34
N GLY A 81 16.09 5.69 1.82
CA GLY A 81 15.07 6.35 2.63
C GLY A 81 13.74 6.49 1.90
N THR A 82 13.73 6.91 0.62
CA THR A 82 12.48 7.04 -0.14
C THR A 82 11.83 5.68 -0.41
N LEU A 83 12.62 4.63 -0.64
CA LEU A 83 12.12 3.26 -0.77
C LEU A 83 11.49 2.75 0.54
N LEU A 84 12.14 3.01 1.68
CA LEU A 84 11.65 2.63 3.00
C LEU A 84 10.35 3.38 3.35
N ASP A 85 10.30 4.69 3.10
CA ASP A 85 9.10 5.50 3.31
C ASP A 85 7.93 5.02 2.45
N ARG A 86 8.21 4.65 1.19
CA ARG A 86 7.21 4.07 0.28
C ARG A 86 6.70 2.73 0.80
N GLN A 87 7.59 1.85 1.27
CA GLN A 87 7.21 0.57 1.86
C GLN A 87 6.31 0.77 3.09
N VAL A 88 6.66 1.68 4.00
CA VAL A 88 5.85 1.99 5.19
C VAL A 88 4.47 2.55 4.80
N ALA A 89 4.40 3.41 3.77
CA ALA A 89 3.14 3.94 3.28
C ALA A 89 2.24 2.83 2.70
N LEU A 90 2.81 1.94 1.88
CA LEU A 90 2.10 0.80 1.29
C LEU A 90 1.66 -0.21 2.34
N ASP A 91 2.48 -0.46 3.36
CA ASP A 91 2.14 -1.36 4.47
C ASP A 91 0.93 -0.83 5.25
N LYS A 92 0.89 0.47 5.54
CA LYS A 92 -0.27 1.12 6.17
C LYS A 92 -1.53 1.00 5.31
N GLN A 93 -1.42 1.19 3.99
CA GLN A 93 -2.55 1.01 3.07
C GLN A 93 -3.03 -0.44 3.08
N PHE A 94 -2.11 -1.41 3.03
CA PHE A 94 -2.42 -2.83 3.07
C PHE A 94 -3.08 -3.25 4.40
N GLN A 95 -2.58 -2.77 5.55
CA GLN A 95 -3.21 -3.04 6.84
C GLN A 95 -4.63 -2.46 6.90
N ALA A 96 -4.84 -1.27 6.37
CA ALA A 96 -6.19 -0.68 6.33
C ALA A 96 -7.14 -1.47 5.42
N MET A 97 -6.63 -2.13 4.38
CA MET A 97 -7.39 -3.05 3.53
C MET A 97 -7.78 -4.37 4.23
N GLN A 98 -7.08 -4.77 5.30
CA GLN A 98 -7.47 -5.91 6.12
C GLN A 98 -8.59 -5.55 7.12
N GLY A 99 -8.93 -4.27 7.23
CA GLY A 99 -9.98 -3.77 8.09
C GLY A 99 -11.40 -4.10 7.61
N PRO A 100 -12.42 -3.65 8.37
CA PRO A 100 -13.83 -3.82 8.02
C PRO A 100 -14.17 -3.29 6.62
N TRP A 101 -15.17 -3.89 5.97
CA TRP A 101 -15.55 -3.60 4.59
C TRP A 101 -15.84 -2.12 4.29
N TYR A 102 -16.33 -1.36 5.27
CA TYR A 102 -16.62 0.07 5.13
C TYR A 102 -15.35 0.92 5.06
N ILE A 103 -14.28 0.55 5.79
CA ILE A 103 -12.97 1.21 5.72
C ILE A 103 -12.36 0.96 4.35
N ARG A 104 -12.42 -0.29 3.87
CA ARG A 104 -11.95 -0.68 2.54
C ARG A 104 -12.68 0.09 1.43
N ALA A 105 -13.99 0.23 1.54
CA ALA A 105 -14.80 0.99 0.58
C ALA A 105 -14.44 2.49 0.59
N LEU A 106 -14.23 3.09 1.78
CA LEU A 106 -13.75 4.47 1.90
C LEU A 106 -12.37 4.63 1.26
N GLN A 107 -11.45 3.68 1.49
CA GLN A 107 -10.13 3.68 0.88
C GLN A 107 -10.20 3.69 -0.64
N VAL A 108 -11.02 2.81 -1.23
CA VAL A 108 -11.22 2.77 -2.69
C VAL A 108 -11.89 4.04 -3.22
N ALA A 109 -12.79 4.66 -2.44
CA ALA A 109 -13.48 5.87 -2.86
C ALA A 109 -12.63 7.14 -2.74
N VAL A 110 -11.68 7.18 -1.80
CA VAL A 110 -10.85 8.36 -1.48
C VAL A 110 -9.44 8.25 -2.07
N ALA A 111 -8.90 7.05 -2.21
CA ALA A 111 -7.62 6.83 -2.86
C ALA A 111 -7.82 6.89 -4.38
N ALA A 112 -7.55 8.07 -4.95
CA ALA A 112 -7.04 8.12 -6.31
C ALA A 112 -5.78 7.24 -6.37
N ASP A 113 -5.62 6.47 -7.45
CA ASP A 113 -4.49 5.56 -7.65
C ASP A 113 -3.16 6.14 -7.10
N PRO A 114 -2.37 5.33 -6.35
CA PRO A 114 -1.03 5.73 -5.92
C PRO A 114 -0.05 5.91 -7.08
#